data_AF-A0A4R5VZP4-F1
#
_entry.id   AF-A0A4R5VZP4-F1
#
_cell.length_a   1.000
_cell.length_b   1.000
_cell.length_c   1.000
_cell.angle_alpha   90.00
_cell.angle_beta   90.00
_cell.angle_gamma   90.00
#
_symmetry.space_group_name_H-M   'P 1'
#
loop_
_entity.id
_entity.type
_entity.pdbx_description
1 polymer ?
#
loop_
_entity_poly.entity_id
_entity_poly.type
_entity_poly.pdbx_seq_one_letter_code
_entity_poly.pdbx_strand_id
1 'polypeptide(L)' 'MNGHGDVAYLSDGNGKVLVQYTYDAWGNITISTGTLADRNPYHYAGYRWDNAIGMYYWNTRYYNPSTMRFISKDPIDGIK' A
#
# COMPACT_ATOMS: atom_id res chain seq x y z
N MET A 1 -6.00 -8.37 13.35
CA MET A 1 -5.88 -8.15 11.88
C MET A 1 -6.48 -6.78 11.60
N ASN A 2 -5.77 -5.90 10.88
CA ASN A 2 -6.36 -4.64 10.44
C ASN A 2 -7.41 -4.95 9.38
N GLY A 3 -8.62 -4.39 9.52
CA GLY A 3 -9.75 -4.71 8.63
C GLY A 3 -9.53 -4.32 7.16
N HIS A 4 -8.47 -3.58 6.86
CA HIS A 4 -8.12 -3.11 5.52
C HIS A 4 -7.29 -4.14 4.72
N GLY A 5 -6.63 -5.09 5.39
CA GLY A 5 -5.75 -6.05 4.71
C GLY A 5 -4.37 -5.50 4.34
N ASP A 6 -3.79 -4.62 5.18
CA ASP A 6 -2.48 -4.06 4.90
C ASP A 6 -1.37 -5.11 5.05
N VAL A 7 -0.37 -5.05 4.18
CA VAL A 7 0.86 -5.83 4.33
C VAL A 7 1.70 -5.23 5.45
N ALA A 8 1.69 -5.85 6.63
CA ALA A 8 2.44 -5.38 7.80
C ALA A 8 3.83 -6.03 7.93
N TYR A 9 4.01 -7.26 7.41
CA TYR A 9 5.24 -8.02 7.55
C TYR A 9 5.52 -8.86 6.30
N LEU A 10 6.81 -9.07 6.02
CA LEU A 10 7.27 -10.13 5.12
C LEU A 10 8.18 -11.07 5.92
N SER A 11 7.94 -12.37 5.80
CA SER A 11 8.77 -13.39 6.44
C SER A 11 9.38 -14.34 5.41
N ASP A 12 10.46 -15.01 5.79
CA ASP A 12 10.96 -16.16 5.03
C ASP A 12 10.07 -17.41 5.25
N GLY A 13 10.45 -18.52 4.61
CA GLY A 13 9.74 -19.81 4.74
C GLY A 13 9.80 -20.43 6.14
N ASN A 14 10.67 -19.93 7.03
CA ASN A 14 10.77 -20.37 8.42
C ASN A 14 10.01 -19.43 9.37
N GLY A 15 9.32 -18.41 8.84
CA GLY A 15 8.57 -17.43 9.64
C GLY A 15 9.42 -16.32 10.25
N LYS A 16 10.71 -16.21 9.90
CA LYS A 16 11.54 -15.08 10.36
C LYS A 16 11.10 -13.82 9.62
N VAL A 17 10.71 -12.79 10.38
CA VAL A 17 10.37 -11.47 9.82
C VAL A 17 11.62 -10.84 9.19
N LEU A 18 11.53 -10.53 7.91
CA LEU A 18 12.56 -9.86 7.11
C LEU A 18 12.27 -8.37 6.95
N VAL A 19 10.98 -8.01 6.96
CA VAL A 19 10.50 -6.65 6.72
C VAL A 19 9.28 -6.36 7.57
N GLN A 20 9.18 -5.12 8.06
CA GLN A 20 8.01 -4.60 8.76
C GLN A 20 7.58 -3.27 8.17
N TYR A 21 6.26 -3.09 8.05
CA TYR A 21 5.63 -1.85 7.65
C TYR A 21 4.61 -1.40 8.69
N THR A 22 4.49 -0.09 8.86
CA THR A 22 3.32 0.53 9.48
C THR A 22 2.81 1.65 8.59
N TYR A 23 1.51 1.90 8.69
CA TYR A 23 0.82 2.91 7.91
C TYR A 23 0.04 3.83 8.84
N ASP A 24 -0.16 5.08 8.43
CA ASP A 24 -1.22 5.89 9.02
C ASP A 24 -2.62 5.45 8.51
N ALA A 25 -3.67 6.14 8.97
CA ALA A 25 -5.04 5.82 8.58
C ALA A 25 -5.29 5.90 7.06
N TRP A 26 -4.46 6.63 6.32
CA TRP A 26 -4.61 6.94 4.89
C TRP A 26 -3.57 6.23 4.01
N GLY A 27 -2.78 5.32 4.59
CA GLY A 27 -1.83 4.52 3.83
C GLY A 27 -0.46 5.17 3.60
N ASN A 28 -0.14 6.30 4.25
CA ASN A 28 1.25 6.78 4.24
C ASN A 28 2.10 5.81 5.06
N ILE A 29 3.22 5.35 4.48
CA ILE A 29 4.16 4.46 5.15
C ILE A 29 4.87 5.26 6.26
N THR A 30 4.65 4.89 7.52
CA THR A 30 5.25 5.56 8.69
C THR A 30 6.49 4.82 9.19
N ILE A 31 6.55 3.50 8.98
CA ILE A 31 7.72 2.67 9.25
C ILE A 31 7.93 1.75 8.05
N SER A 32 9.17 1.62 7.60
CA SER A 32 9.63 0.66 6.61
C SER A 32 11.02 0.19 7.03
N THR A 33 11.15 -1.06 7.47
CA THR A 33 12.42 -1.62 7.95
C THR A 33 12.76 -2.92 7.24
N GLY A 34 14.07 -3.19 7.10
CA GLY A 34 14.58 -4.37 6.43
C GLY A 34 15.02 -4.09 4.99
N THR A 35 16.07 -4.79 4.54
CA THR A 35 16.72 -4.53 3.24
C THR A 35 15.90 -4.96 2.02
N LEU A 36 14.82 -5.71 2.24
CA LEU A 36 13.90 -6.18 1.21
C LEU A 36 12.63 -5.32 1.14
N ALA A 37 12.52 -4.27 1.94
CA ALA A 37 11.31 -3.45 2.02
C ALA A 37 10.92 -2.88 0.64
N ASP A 38 11.85 -2.22 -0.04
CA ASP A 38 11.58 -1.59 -1.34
C ASP A 38 11.34 -2.59 -2.48
N ARG A 39 11.56 -3.90 -2.26
CA ARG A 39 11.31 -4.94 -3.26
C ARG A 39 9.87 -5.40 -3.29
N ASN A 40 9.12 -5.16 -2.22
CA ASN A 40 7.74 -5.57 -2.13
C ASN A 40 6.85 -4.56 -2.86
N PRO A 41 6.10 -4.98 -3.88
CA PRO A 41 5.21 -4.06 -4.56
C PRO A 41 3.89 -3.87 -3.80
N TYR A 42 3.51 -4.71 -2.83
CA TYR A 42 2.17 -4.68 -2.21
C TYR A 42 2.19 -4.17 -0.77
N HIS A 43 1.32 -3.21 -0.44
CA HIS A 43 1.39 -2.48 0.82
C HIS A 43 -0.01 -2.27 1.45
N TYR A 44 -0.39 -1.02 1.75
CA TYR A 44 -1.68 -0.66 2.34
C TYR A 44 -2.87 -1.20 1.53
N ALA A 45 -3.83 -1.78 2.25
CA ALA A 45 -5.00 -2.47 1.72
C ALA A 45 -4.70 -3.49 0.59
N GLY A 46 -3.48 -4.03 0.55
CA GLY A 46 -3.04 -4.97 -0.48
C GLY A 46 -2.80 -4.35 -1.86
N TYR A 47 -2.81 -3.02 -2.00
CA TYR A 47 -2.58 -2.36 -3.27
C TYR A 47 -1.11 -2.22 -3.62
N ARG A 48 -0.85 -2.09 -4.92
CA ARG A 48 0.49 -1.95 -5.44
C ARG A 48 1.02 -0.54 -5.17
N TRP A 49 2.10 -0.41 -4.43
CA TRP A 49 2.82 0.83 -4.22
C TRP A 49 3.76 1.11 -5.40
N ASP A 50 3.71 2.35 -5.89
CA ASP A 50 4.66 2.86 -6.87
C ASP A 50 5.65 3.81 -6.17
N ASN A 51 6.87 3.31 -5.95
CA ASN A 51 7.95 4.06 -5.30
C ASN A 51 8.35 5.32 -6.05
N ALA A 52 8.15 5.39 -7.37
CA ALA A 52 8.58 6.53 -8.17
C ALA A 52 7.69 7.77 -7.94
N ILE A 53 6.42 7.56 -7.62
CA ILE A 53 5.43 8.64 -7.46
C ILE A 53 4.79 8.71 -6.07
N GLY A 54 5.06 7.72 -5.21
CA GLY A 54 4.52 7.67 -3.85
C GLY A 54 3.00 7.48 -3.82
N MET A 55 2.47 6.60 -4.67
CA MET A 55 1.03 6.37 -4.81
C MET A 55 0.69 4.88 -4.93
N TYR A 56 -0.55 4.55 -4.59
CA TYR A 56 -1.09 3.21 -4.76
C TYR A 56 -1.83 3.08 -6.09
N TYR A 57 -1.48 2.07 -6.88
CA TYR A 57 -2.25 1.68 -8.03
C TYR A 57 -3.42 0.77 -7.61
N TRP A 58 -4.63 1.28 -7.80
CA TRP A 58 -5.88 0.64 -7.41
C TRP A 58 -6.67 0.27 -8.68
N ASN A 59 -6.08 -0.61 -9.48
CA ASN A 59 -6.59 -1.17 -10.74
C ASN A 59 -6.85 -0.20 -11.89
N THR A 60 -7.62 0.87 -11.68
CA THR A 60 -8.00 1.83 -12.73
C THR A 60 -7.60 3.26 -12.38
N ARG A 61 -7.16 3.49 -11.14
CA ARG A 61 -6.80 4.82 -10.62
C ARG A 61 -5.60 4.73 -9.70
N TYR A 62 -4.92 5.87 -9.55
CA TYR A 62 -3.92 6.07 -8.52
C TYR A 62 -4.55 6.76 -7.30
N TYR A 63 -4.30 6.21 -6.12
CA TYR A 63 -4.64 6.79 -4.83
C TYR A 63 -3.40 7.44 -4.22
N ASN A 64 -3.51 8.72 -3.85
CA ASN A 64 -2.45 9.48 -3.20
C ASN A 64 -2.75 9.54 -1.69
N PRO A 65 -1.97 8.84 -0.84
CA PRO A 65 -2.21 8.79 0.59
C PRO A 65 -1.95 10.12 1.30
N SER A 66 -1.07 10.98 0.75
CA SER A 66 -0.76 12.29 1.32
C SER A 66 -1.89 13.31 1.14
N THR A 67 -2.70 13.15 0.09
CA THR A 67 -3.90 13.98 -0.16
C THR A 67 -5.22 13.26 0.13
N MET A 68 -5.11 12.01 0.59
CA MET A 68 -6.21 11.15 1.04
C MET A 68 -7.27 10.91 -0.05
N ARG A 69 -6.88 10.88 -1.34
CA ARG A 69 -7.82 10.77 -2.46
C ARG A 69 -7.22 10.15 -3.71
N PHE A 70 -8.10 9.69 -4.61
CA PHE A 70 -7.71 9.38 -5.99
C PHE A 70 -7.36 10.64 -6.75
N ILE A 71 -6.37 10.54 -7.65
CA ILE A 71 -5.95 11.65 -8.52
C ILE A 71 -6.83 11.81 -9.78
N SER A 72 -7.83 10.93 -9.94
CA SER A 72 -8.75 10.93 -11.08
C SER A 72 -10.18 10.61 -10.62
N LYS A 73 -11.15 11.11 -11.40
CA LYS A 73 -12.56 10.74 -11.26
C LYS A 73 -12.71 9.23 -11.40
N ASP A 74 -13.73 8.66 -10.75
CA ASP A 74 -14.11 7.28 -11.01
C ASP A 74 -14.38 7.06 -12.49
N PRO A 75 -13.70 6.09 -13.15
CA PRO A 75 -13.93 5.81 -14.56
C PRO A 75 -15.29 5.16 -14.81
N ILE A 76 -15.93 4.58 -13.80
CA ILE A 76 -17.31 4.10 -13.89
C ILE A 76 -18.22 5.28 -13.54
N ASP A 77 -18.63 6.01 -14.56
CA ASP A 77 -19.65 7.04 -14.41
C ASP A 77 -21.02 6.35 -14.26
N GLY A 78 -21.50 6.22 -13.02
CA GLY A 78 -22.94 6.12 -12.74
C GLY A 78 -23.67 4.82 -13.06
N ILE A 79 -23.19 3.65 -12.62
CA ILE A 79 -24.12 2.55 -12.33
C ILE A 79 -24.46 2.64 -10.84
N LYS A 80 -25.63 3.23 -10.55
CA LYS A 80 -26.35 2.99 -9.30
C LYS A 80 -27.11 1.69 -9.39
#